data_AF-A0A7K5H8G4-F1
#
_entry.id   AF-A0A7K5H8G4-F1
#
_cell.length_a   1.000
_cell.length_b   1.000
_cell.length_c   1.000
_cell.angle_alpha   90.00
_cell.angle_beta   90.00
_cell.angle_gamma   90.00
#
_symmetry.space_group_name_H-M   'P 1'
#
loop_
_entity.id
_entity.type
_entity.pdbx_description
1 polymer ?
#
loop_
_entity_poly.entity_id
_entity_poly.type
_entity_poly.pdbx_seq_one_letter_code
_entity_poly.pdbx_strand_id
1 'polypeptide(L)'
;NQIAEIGFDSFFTSTGPGIDMLVSDVSTEEQEMSWTADTYTHTGINVQVCVTGKPINQQGIHKQHCTAGWEVVHNTKSYISSADCMGCIHLNTSFPSKTFMLQGFGKVGLHTMKYLYKHEAHCTCVGETDRAIYSPRGISPKELEDYEQL
;
A
#
# COMPACT_ATOMS: atom_id res chain seq x y z
N ASN A 1 13.93 15.11 13.89
CA ASN A 1 13.53 14.45 15.16
C ASN A 1 12.68 15.31 16.09
N GLN A 2 12.77 16.65 16.11
CA GLN A 2 11.87 17.51 16.93
C GLN A 2 10.55 17.93 16.23
N ILE A 3 10.49 17.87 14.90
CA ILE A 3 9.34 18.39 14.14
C ILE A 3 8.09 17.49 14.30
N ALA A 4 8.29 16.19 14.52
CA ALA A 4 7.19 15.28 14.83
C ALA A 4 6.62 15.59 16.23
N GLU A 5 7.44 15.78 17.25
CA GLU A 5 6.94 15.92 18.63
C GLU A 5 6.15 17.21 18.89
N ILE A 6 6.52 18.34 18.28
CA ILE A 6 5.92 19.66 18.62
C ILE A 6 4.53 19.86 17.98
N GLY A 7 4.25 19.23 16.84
CA GLY A 7 2.92 19.27 16.21
C GLY A 7 1.88 18.35 16.87
N PHE A 8 2.33 17.46 17.75
CA PHE A 8 1.54 16.34 18.26
C PHE A 8 0.70 16.69 19.50
N ASP A 9 1.08 17.69 20.31
CA ASP A 9 0.37 18.05 21.56
C ASP A 9 -1.10 18.45 21.36
N SER A 10 -1.42 19.24 20.34
CA SER A 10 -2.81 19.55 19.96
C SER A 10 -3.52 18.38 19.28
N PHE A 11 -2.77 17.45 18.72
CA PHE A 11 -3.28 16.28 17.99
C PHE A 11 -3.70 15.16 18.96
N PHE A 12 -3.03 15.05 20.11
CA PHE A 12 -3.35 14.09 21.18
C PHE A 12 -4.76 14.26 21.76
N THR A 13 -5.35 15.45 21.70
CA THR A 13 -6.73 15.66 22.16
C THR A 13 -7.81 15.11 21.24
N SER A 14 -7.53 14.97 19.93
CA SER A 14 -8.49 14.50 18.93
C SER A 14 -8.32 13.02 18.56
N THR A 15 -7.23 12.39 18.99
CA THR A 15 -6.87 11.03 18.60
C THR A 15 -6.71 10.17 19.85
N GLY A 16 -7.41 9.04 19.87
CA GLY A 16 -7.48 8.19 21.06
C GLY A 16 -8.31 6.93 20.81
N PRO A 17 -8.23 5.94 21.71
CA PRO A 17 -8.85 4.65 21.46
C PRO A 17 -10.37 4.81 21.57
N GLY A 18 -11.05 4.70 20.43
CA GLY A 18 -12.51 4.92 20.33
C GLY A 18 -12.94 6.36 19.98
N ILE A 19 -12.00 7.27 19.69
CA ILE A 19 -12.27 8.59 19.12
C ILE A 19 -11.89 8.59 17.65
N ASP A 20 -10.58 8.47 17.39
CA ASP A 20 -10.00 8.47 16.05
C ASP A 20 -8.69 7.67 16.08
N MET A 21 -8.48 6.89 15.02
CA MET A 21 -7.41 5.91 14.91
C MET A 21 -6.50 6.27 13.73
N LEU A 22 -5.19 6.36 13.98
CA LEU A 22 -4.21 6.67 12.98
C LEU A 22 -3.88 5.47 12.11
N VAL A 23 -3.59 5.73 10.84
CA VAL A 23 -3.19 4.74 9.85
C VAL A 23 -2.00 5.28 9.07
N SER A 24 -1.16 4.38 8.57
CA SER A 24 -0.08 4.73 7.65
C SER A 24 -0.62 5.27 6.33
N ASP A 25 0.02 6.30 5.81
CA ASP A 25 -0.30 6.92 4.52
C ASP A 25 0.98 7.06 3.66
N VAL A 26 0.90 7.82 2.57
CA VAL A 26 2.02 8.17 1.70
C VAL A 26 3.16 8.75 2.53
N SER A 27 4.37 8.20 2.35
CA SER A 27 5.60 8.60 3.06
C SER A 27 5.66 8.23 4.55
N THR A 28 4.73 7.44 5.09
CA THR A 28 4.76 7.03 6.50
C THR A 28 4.82 5.52 6.61
N GLU A 29 5.89 4.96 7.16
CA GLU A 29 6.20 3.54 7.36
C GLU A 29 5.77 2.97 8.72
N GLU A 30 6.04 1.67 8.91
CA GLU A 30 5.79 0.99 10.18
C GLU A 30 6.61 1.64 11.32
N GLN A 31 7.75 2.25 10.99
CA GLN A 31 8.63 2.94 11.94
C GLN A 31 8.01 4.22 12.51
N GLU A 32 7.43 5.10 11.70
CA GLU A 32 6.76 6.29 12.23
C GLU A 32 5.51 5.92 13.04
N MET A 33 4.77 4.89 12.61
CA MET A 33 3.63 4.36 13.37
C MET A 33 4.07 3.79 14.73
N SER A 34 5.24 3.17 14.78
CA SER A 34 5.86 2.66 16.02
C SER A 34 6.15 3.79 17.00
N TRP A 35 6.82 4.85 16.55
CA TRP A 35 7.12 6.02 17.39
C TRP A 35 5.87 6.77 17.85
N THR A 36 4.91 6.90 16.95
CA THR A 36 3.59 7.47 17.26
C THR A 36 2.96 6.68 18.41
N ALA A 37 2.84 5.35 18.26
CA ALA A 37 2.26 4.48 19.29
C ALA A 37 3.02 4.54 20.62
N ASP A 38 4.36 4.59 20.59
CA ASP A 38 5.19 4.73 21.79
C ASP A 38 4.92 6.04 22.53
N THR A 39 4.72 7.15 21.82
CA THR A 39 4.39 8.44 22.43
C THR A 39 3.02 8.39 23.14
N TYR A 40 2.06 7.66 22.55
CA TYR A 40 0.73 7.43 23.14
C TYR A 40 0.76 6.51 24.36
N THR A 41 1.77 5.65 24.55
CA THR A 41 1.76 4.71 25.70
C THR A 41 1.76 5.41 27.06
N HIS A 42 2.22 6.66 27.14
CA HIS A 42 2.26 7.43 28.38
C HIS A 42 0.92 8.10 28.74
N THR A 43 -0.09 8.08 27.87
CA THR A 43 -1.31 8.89 28.03
C THR A 43 -2.54 8.15 28.56
N GLY A 44 -2.49 6.81 28.74
CA GLY A 44 -3.62 6.06 29.28
C GLY A 44 -3.58 4.54 29.11
N ILE A 45 -4.75 3.91 29.20
CA ILE A 45 -4.96 2.46 29.03
C ILE A 45 -5.39 2.17 27.58
N ASN A 46 -4.92 1.06 26.99
CA ASN A 46 -5.22 0.63 25.61
C ASN A 46 -4.80 1.58 24.49
N VAL A 47 -3.84 2.48 24.76
CA VAL A 47 -3.44 3.50 23.79
C VAL A 47 -2.70 2.92 22.57
N GLN A 48 -2.19 1.70 22.66
CA GLN A 48 -1.61 1.01 21.51
C GLN A 48 -2.64 0.76 20.40
N VAL A 49 -3.95 0.75 20.69
CA VAL A 49 -5.01 0.55 19.68
C VAL A 49 -5.26 1.81 18.85
N CYS A 50 -4.75 2.98 19.27
CA CYS A 50 -4.98 4.25 18.55
C CYS A 50 -4.24 4.34 17.22
N VAL A 51 -3.28 3.46 16.96
CA VAL A 51 -2.43 3.52 15.77
C VAL A 51 -2.44 2.16 15.09
N THR A 52 -2.68 2.11 13.79
CA THR A 52 -2.57 0.90 12.96
C THR A 52 -1.37 0.98 12.04
N GLY A 53 -0.94 -0.14 11.46
CA GLY A 53 0.30 -0.18 10.66
C GLY A 53 1.57 -0.23 11.49
N LYS A 54 1.46 -0.55 12.79
CA LYS A 54 2.61 -0.82 13.67
C LYS A 54 3.35 -2.09 13.24
N PRO A 55 4.64 -2.24 13.57
CA PRO A 55 5.37 -3.48 13.32
C PRO A 55 4.75 -4.64 14.10
N ILE A 56 4.94 -5.87 13.62
CA ILE A 56 4.39 -7.10 14.23
C ILE A 56 4.80 -7.22 15.71
N ASN A 57 6.03 -6.81 16.06
CA ASN A 57 6.53 -6.83 17.43
C ASN A 57 5.77 -5.88 18.39
N GLN A 58 5.06 -4.88 17.86
CA GLN A 58 4.24 -3.93 18.62
C GLN A 58 2.73 -4.18 18.40
N GLN A 59 2.32 -5.44 18.30
CA GLN A 59 0.90 -5.81 18.07
C GLN A 59 0.35 -5.32 16.72
N GLY A 60 1.22 -5.20 15.72
CA GLY A 60 0.83 -4.96 14.34
C GLY A 60 0.05 -6.14 13.73
N ILE A 61 -0.85 -5.85 12.80
CA ILE A 61 -1.59 -6.89 12.08
C ILE A 61 -0.70 -7.42 10.95
N HIS A 62 -0.54 -8.75 10.91
CA HIS A 62 0.23 -9.39 9.86
C HIS A 62 -0.34 -9.06 8.47
N LYS A 63 0.54 -8.79 7.50
CA LYS A 63 0.21 -8.43 6.10
C LYS A 63 -0.53 -7.11 5.90
N GLN A 64 -0.67 -6.25 6.93
CA GLN A 64 -1.32 -4.96 6.74
C GLN A 64 -0.65 -4.12 5.62
N HIS A 65 0.68 -4.13 5.52
CA HIS A 65 1.42 -3.40 4.49
C HIS A 65 1.09 -3.84 3.05
N CYS A 66 0.67 -5.09 2.84
CA CYS A 66 0.34 -5.60 1.50
C CYS A 66 -1.18 -5.68 1.22
N THR A 67 -2.03 -5.40 2.21
CA THR A 67 -3.50 -5.44 2.07
C THR A 67 -3.99 -4.48 0.99
N ALA A 68 -3.53 -3.22 0.98
CA ALA A 68 -3.99 -2.24 0.01
C ALA A 68 -3.72 -2.67 -1.44
N GLY A 69 -2.51 -3.16 -1.72
CA GLY A 69 -2.16 -3.67 -3.05
C GLY A 69 -2.95 -4.92 -3.43
N TRP A 70 -3.26 -5.79 -2.46
CA TRP A 70 -4.11 -6.96 -2.65
C TRP A 70 -5.56 -6.58 -2.95
N GLU A 71 -6.14 -5.61 -2.22
CA GLU A 71 -7.52 -5.16 -2.40
C GLU A 71 -7.75 -4.56 -3.79
N VAL A 72 -6.80 -3.75 -4.29
CA VAL A 72 -6.85 -3.23 -5.67
C VAL A 72 -7.00 -4.38 -6.66
N VAL A 73 -6.13 -5.40 -6.56
CA VAL A 73 -6.16 -6.54 -7.48
C VAL A 73 -7.40 -7.40 -7.30
N HIS A 74 -7.86 -7.58 -6.06
CA HIS A 74 -9.07 -8.34 -5.75
C HIS A 74 -10.32 -7.69 -6.35
N ASN A 75 -10.45 -6.37 -6.20
CA ASN A 75 -11.56 -5.61 -6.78
C ASN A 75 -11.49 -5.62 -8.30
N THR A 76 -10.32 -5.36 -8.89
CA THR A 76 -10.11 -5.44 -10.35
C THR A 76 -10.47 -6.84 -10.87
N LYS A 77 -10.14 -7.90 -10.14
CA LYS A 77 -10.51 -9.27 -10.49
C LYS A 77 -12.02 -9.50 -10.52
N SER A 78 -12.76 -8.92 -9.57
CA SER A 78 -14.23 -8.98 -9.57
C SER A 78 -14.81 -8.40 -10.86
N TYR A 79 -14.32 -7.24 -11.29
CA TYR A 79 -14.75 -6.61 -12.54
C TYR A 79 -14.31 -7.38 -13.79
N ILE A 80 -13.07 -7.85 -13.85
CA ILE A 80 -12.57 -8.63 -15.00
C ILE A 80 -13.32 -9.97 -15.14
N SER A 81 -13.76 -10.56 -14.03
CA SER A 81 -14.53 -11.82 -14.07
C SER A 81 -15.98 -11.62 -14.54
N SER A 82 -16.50 -10.38 -14.54
CA SER A 82 -17.86 -10.07 -14.95
C SER A 82 -17.98 -9.95 -16.47
N ALA A 83 -18.78 -10.82 -17.09
CA ALA A 83 -18.99 -10.81 -18.54
C ALA A 83 -19.64 -9.50 -19.02
N ASP A 84 -20.55 -8.92 -18.23
CA ASP A 84 -21.25 -7.68 -18.59
C ASP A 84 -20.29 -6.49 -18.64
N CYS A 85 -19.44 -6.36 -17.61
CA CYS A 85 -18.44 -5.28 -17.53
C CYS A 85 -17.43 -5.40 -18.68
N MET A 86 -16.99 -6.62 -18.98
CA MET A 86 -15.99 -6.89 -20.00
C MET A 86 -16.57 -6.77 -21.42
N GLY A 87 -17.85 -7.08 -21.60
CA GLY A 87 -18.59 -6.87 -22.84
C GLY A 87 -18.66 -5.40 -23.25
N CYS A 88 -18.89 -4.49 -22.29
CA CYS A 88 -18.92 -3.05 -22.55
C CYS A 88 -17.60 -2.50 -23.10
N ILE A 89 -16.47 -3.07 -22.68
CA ILE A 89 -15.12 -2.63 -23.08
C ILE A 89 -14.49 -3.53 -24.15
N HIS A 90 -15.22 -4.52 -24.66
CA HIS A 90 -14.77 -5.48 -25.69
C HIS A 90 -13.46 -6.20 -25.35
N LEU A 91 -13.30 -6.62 -24.08
CA LEU A 91 -12.13 -7.35 -23.61
C LEU A 91 -12.52 -8.73 -23.06
N ASN A 92 -11.57 -9.66 -23.03
CA ASN A 92 -11.80 -11.01 -22.48
C ASN A 92 -11.82 -11.01 -20.95
N THR A 93 -12.58 -11.91 -20.32
CA THR A 93 -12.75 -12.01 -18.85
C THR A 93 -11.56 -12.60 -18.09
N SER A 94 -10.37 -12.62 -18.70
CA SER A 94 -9.17 -13.27 -18.17
C SER A 94 -8.04 -12.26 -17.91
N PHE A 95 -7.26 -12.49 -16.86
CA PHE A 95 -6.02 -11.74 -16.59
C PHE A 95 -4.85 -12.09 -17.52
N PRO A 96 -4.61 -13.37 -17.87
CA PRO A 96 -3.49 -13.73 -18.73
C PRO A 96 -3.49 -12.90 -20.01
N SER A 97 -2.31 -12.42 -20.40
CA SER A 97 -2.09 -11.54 -21.56
C SER A 97 -2.60 -10.09 -21.43
N LYS A 98 -3.23 -9.69 -20.32
CA LYS A 98 -3.55 -8.27 -20.11
C LYS A 98 -2.29 -7.50 -19.74
N THR A 99 -2.15 -6.32 -20.33
CA THR A 99 -1.09 -5.38 -19.99
C THR A 99 -1.62 -4.32 -19.04
N PHE A 100 -0.79 -3.87 -18.11
CA PHE A 100 -1.09 -2.75 -17.22
C PHE A 100 0.11 -1.81 -17.08
N MET A 101 -0.19 -0.59 -16.66
CA MET A 101 0.80 0.43 -16.32
C MET A 101 0.56 0.87 -14.88
N LEU A 102 1.64 1.18 -14.17
CA LEU A 102 1.60 1.55 -12.75
C LEU A 102 2.14 2.97 -12.60
N GLN A 103 1.44 3.80 -11.83
CA GLN A 103 1.93 5.10 -11.38
C GLN A 103 2.14 5.04 -9.86
N GLY A 104 3.38 5.22 -9.44
CA GLY A 104 3.87 5.02 -8.08
C GLY A 104 4.24 3.56 -7.80
N PHE A 105 5.51 3.32 -7.47
CA PHE A 105 6.11 2.06 -7.07
C PHE A 105 6.41 2.01 -5.56
N GLY A 106 5.69 2.81 -4.78
CA GLY A 106 5.68 2.69 -3.31
C GLY A 106 4.94 1.45 -2.81
N LYS A 107 4.55 1.44 -1.53
CA LYS A 107 3.92 0.28 -0.86
C LYS A 107 2.76 -0.33 -1.64
N VAL A 108 1.79 0.49 -2.04
CA VAL A 108 0.61 -0.01 -2.77
C VAL A 108 1.03 -0.52 -4.14
N GLY A 109 1.78 0.26 -4.90
CA GLY A 109 2.20 -0.05 -6.27
C GLY A 109 3.02 -1.33 -6.38
N LEU A 110 4.03 -1.49 -5.53
CA LEU A 110 4.88 -2.68 -5.44
C LEU A 110 4.03 -3.95 -5.21
N HIS A 111 3.13 -3.90 -4.24
CA HIS A 111 2.28 -5.05 -3.92
C HIS A 111 1.26 -5.33 -5.03
N THR A 112 0.61 -4.31 -5.59
CA THR A 112 -0.29 -4.44 -6.74
C THR A 112 0.43 -5.09 -7.92
N MET A 113 1.63 -4.63 -8.28
CA MET A 113 2.43 -5.21 -9.36
C MET A 113 2.77 -6.68 -9.08
N LYS A 114 3.19 -7.02 -7.85
CA LYS A 114 3.46 -8.42 -7.44
C LYS A 114 2.23 -9.31 -7.56
N TYR A 115 1.05 -8.84 -7.15
CA TYR A 115 -0.19 -9.63 -7.24
C TYR A 115 -0.69 -9.78 -8.68
N LEU A 116 -0.62 -8.73 -9.51
CA LEU A 116 -0.96 -8.80 -10.93
C LEU A 116 -0.02 -9.73 -11.69
N TYR A 117 1.28 -9.68 -11.39
CA TYR A 117 2.28 -10.56 -11.98
C TYR A 117 2.00 -12.04 -11.65
N LYS A 118 1.55 -12.35 -10.43
CA LYS A 118 1.09 -13.71 -10.05
C LYS A 118 -0.15 -14.18 -10.83
N HIS A 119 -0.93 -13.25 -11.37
CA HIS A 119 -2.09 -13.53 -12.23
C HIS A 119 -1.74 -13.50 -13.73
N GLU A 120 -0.45 -13.55 -14.09
CA GLU A 120 0.05 -13.57 -15.48
C GLU A 120 -0.31 -12.30 -16.29
N ALA A 121 -0.53 -11.19 -15.59
CA ALA A 121 -0.64 -9.88 -16.23
C ALA A 121 0.74 -9.25 -16.40
N HIS A 122 0.95 -8.52 -17.49
CA HIS A 122 2.24 -7.94 -17.85
C HIS A 122 2.28 -6.44 -17.55
N CYS A 123 3.22 -6.01 -16.71
CA CYS A 123 3.48 -4.60 -16.47
C CYS A 123 4.34 -4.02 -17.60
N THR A 124 3.84 -3.04 -18.36
CA THR A 124 4.60 -2.45 -19.47
C THR A 124 5.27 -1.12 -19.12
N CYS A 125 4.77 -0.44 -18.09
CA CYS A 125 5.27 0.86 -17.66
C CYS A 125 5.15 1.01 -16.16
N VAL A 126 6.16 1.56 -15.52
CA VAL A 126 6.12 2.05 -14.14
C VAL A 126 6.60 3.50 -14.13
N GLY A 127 5.78 4.41 -13.65
CA GLY A 127 6.09 5.83 -13.50
C GLY A 127 6.15 6.24 -12.04
N GLU A 128 7.08 7.13 -11.72
CA GLU A 128 7.22 7.86 -10.47
C GLU A 128 7.05 9.37 -10.73
N THR A 129 7.17 10.18 -9.68
CA THR A 129 7.00 11.64 -9.78
C THR A 129 7.99 12.29 -10.75
N ASP A 130 9.21 11.77 -10.82
CA ASP A 130 10.35 12.35 -11.55
C ASP A 130 10.79 11.51 -12.76
N ARG A 131 10.45 10.22 -12.80
CA ARG A 131 10.95 9.27 -13.82
C ARG A 131 9.89 8.25 -14.24
N ALA A 132 10.06 7.65 -15.41
CA ALA A 132 9.26 6.50 -15.82
C ALA A 132 10.09 5.51 -16.63
N ILE A 133 9.80 4.23 -16.44
CA ILE A 133 10.44 3.12 -17.14
C ILE A 133 9.38 2.44 -17.98
N TYR A 134 9.67 2.23 -19.27
CA TYR A 134 8.80 1.56 -20.21
C TYR A 134 9.52 0.38 -20.87
N SER A 135 8.87 -0.79 -20.87
CA SER A 135 9.34 -1.99 -21.56
C SER A 135 8.17 -2.70 -22.23
N PRO A 136 8.14 -2.81 -23.58
CA PRO A 136 7.08 -3.54 -24.28
C PRO A 136 7.14 -5.05 -24.01
N ARG A 137 8.27 -5.57 -23.52
CA ARG A 137 8.44 -6.99 -23.17
C ARG A 137 7.93 -7.32 -21.77
N GLY A 138 7.51 -6.32 -21.01
CA GLY A 138 7.14 -6.45 -19.61
C GLY A 138 8.29 -6.06 -18.67
N ILE A 139 7.94 -5.77 -17.42
CA ILE A 139 8.84 -5.43 -16.33
C ILE A 139 8.60 -6.45 -15.20
N SER A 140 9.67 -7.07 -14.71
CA SER A 140 9.61 -8.00 -13.57
C SER A 140 9.55 -7.20 -12.26
N PRO A 141 8.58 -7.48 -11.35
CA PRO A 141 8.48 -6.75 -10.09
C PRO A 141 9.69 -6.97 -9.19
N LYS A 142 10.33 -8.15 -9.26
CA LYS A 142 11.51 -8.46 -8.45
C LYS A 142 12.74 -7.69 -8.94
N GLU A 143 12.97 -7.67 -10.25
CA GLU A 143 14.10 -6.94 -10.83
C GLU A 143 13.98 -5.43 -10.59
N LEU A 144 12.77 -4.90 -10.66
CA LEU A 144 12.51 -3.49 -10.37
C LEU A 144 12.70 -3.16 -8.89
N GLU A 145 12.26 -4.04 -7.99
CA GLU A 145 12.49 -3.90 -6.54
C GLU A 145 13.98 -3.95 -6.19
N ASP A 146 14.73 -4.88 -6.80
CA ASP A 146 16.18 -4.98 -6.62
C ASP A 146 16.91 -3.73 -7.19
N TYR A 147 16.41 -3.13 -8.27
CA TYR A 147 16.97 -1.92 -8.86
C TYR A 147 16.76 -0.66 -8.01
N GLU A 148 15.61 -0.53 -7.35
CA GLU A 148 15.31 0.60 -6.45
C GLU A 148 16.14 0.58 -5.15
N GLN A 149 16.65 -0.59 -4.75
CA GLN A 149 17.46 -0.77 -3.53
C GLN A 149 18.96 -0.52 -3.73
N LEU A 150 19.40 -0.28 -4.97
CA LEU A 150 20.79 0.05 -5.33
C LEU A 150 21.08 1.55 -5.21
#